data_AF-A0A0P9Z7E1-F1
#
_entry.id   AF-A0A0P9Z7E1-F1
#
_cell.length_a   1.000
_cell.length_b   1.000
_cell.length_c   1.000
_cell.angle_alpha   90.00
_cell.angle_beta   90.00
_cell.angle_gamma   90.00
#
_symmetry.space_group_name_H-M   'P 1'
#
loop_
_entity.id
_entity.type
_entity.pdbx_description
1 polymer ?
#
loop_
_entity_poly.entity_id
_entity_poly.type
_entity_poly.pdbx_seq_one_letter_code
_entity_poly.pdbx_strand_id
1 'polypeptide(L)' 'MVLESPSNQAIKACVEAGLAVSLIDRSGVTEAMQILNDLPEIAEHEIVFLRPPASQTDEAVSLLAQAMQKYFRV' A
#
# COMPACT_ATOMS: atom_id res chain seq x y z
N MET A 1 -23.20 2.50 -2.15
CA MET A 1 -22.88 3.24 -0.92
C MET A 1 -21.37 3.12 -0.71
N VAL A 2 -20.65 4.23 -0.62
CA VAL A 2 -19.19 4.23 -0.38
C VAL A 2 -18.98 4.41 1.12
N LEU A 3 -18.28 3.48 1.77
CA LEU A 3 -17.94 3.58 3.18
C LEU A 3 -16.54 4.18 3.30
N GLU A 4 -16.46 5.41 3.80
CA GLU A 4 -15.20 6.14 3.98
C GLU A 4 -14.81 6.10 5.46
N SER A 5 -13.59 5.64 5.74
CA SER A 5 -13.02 5.65 7.08
C SER A 5 -11.53 5.95 7.02
N PRO A 6 -10.99 6.81 7.91
CA PRO A 6 -9.55 7.03 8.00
C PRO A 6 -8.81 5.86 8.68
N SER A 7 -9.53 4.85 9.19
CA SER A 7 -8.96 3.69 9.88
C SER A 7 -8.94 2.46 8.99
N ASN A 8 -7.74 2.02 8.60
CA ASN A 8 -7.55 0.74 7.89
C ASN A 8 -8.11 -0.46 8.65
N GLN A 9 -8.10 -0.43 10.00
CA GLN A 9 -8.65 -1.51 10.81
C GLN A 9 -10.18 -1.59 10.68
N ALA A 10 -10.86 -0.43 10.61
CA ALA A 10 -12.31 -0.39 10.40
C ALA A 10 -12.69 -0.91 9.01
N ILE A 11 -11.95 -0.50 7.97
CA ILE A 11 -12.14 -1.00 6.60
C ILE A 11 -11.96 -2.52 6.56
N LYS A 12 -10.87 -3.03 7.15
CA LYS A 12 -10.57 -4.46 7.21
C LYS A 12 -11.70 -5.26 7.87
N ALA A 13 -12.22 -4.80 9.02
CA ALA A 13 -13.32 -5.47 9.70
C ALA A 13 -14.60 -5.54 8.84
N CYS A 14 -14.91 -4.49 8.08
CA CYS A 14 -16.05 -4.51 7.15
C CYS A 14 -15.85 -5.50 6.00
N VAL A 15 -14.63 -5.63 5.46
CA VAL A 15 -14.32 -6.63 4.42
C VAL A 15 -14.42 -8.05 4.99
N GLU A 16 -13.84 -8.32 6.16
CA GLU A 16 -13.87 -9.64 6.80
C GLU A 16 -15.30 -10.08 7.18
N ALA A 17 -16.18 -9.13 7.50
CA ALA A 17 -17.59 -9.39 7.76
C ALA A 17 -18.44 -9.57 6.48
N GLY A 18 -17.85 -9.45 5.28
CA GLY A 18 -18.55 -9.55 3.99
C GLY A 18 -19.45 -8.34 3.68
N LEU A 19 -19.22 -7.21 4.35
CA LEU A 19 -20.06 -6.00 4.24
C LEU A 19 -19.51 -4.99 3.22
N ALA A 20 -18.28 -5.16 2.75
CA ALA A 20 -17.63 -4.25 1.82
C ALA A 20 -16.59 -4.97 0.93
N VAL A 21 -16.27 -4.33 -0.19
CA VAL A 21 -15.08 -4.61 -1.01
C VAL A 21 -14.16 -3.37 -0.90
N SER A 22 -12.85 -3.59 -0.79
CA SER A 22 -11.86 -2.52 -0.67
C SER A 22 -10.67 -2.76 -1.60
N LEU A 23 -9.93 -1.69 -1.90
CA LEU A 23 -8.66 -1.76 -2.62
C LEU A 23 -7.53 -1.86 -1.61
N ILE A 24 -6.66 -2.84 -1.78
CA ILE A 24 -5.42 -2.97 -1.02
C ILE A 24 -4.24 -3.13 -1.96
N ASP A 25 -3.06 -2.75 -1.51
CA ASP A 25 -1.82 -3.06 -2.21
C ASP A 25 -1.64 -4.59 -2.34
N ARG A 26 -1.08 -5.04 -3.46
CA ARG A 26 -0.92 -6.48 -3.74
C ARG A 26 -0.05 -7.19 -2.70
N SER A 27 0.92 -6.50 -2.10
CA SER A 27 1.74 -7.06 -1.01
C SER A 27 0.93 -7.40 0.25
N GLY A 28 -0.27 -6.80 0.39
CA GLY A 28 -1.19 -7.04 1.50
C GLY A 28 -2.19 -8.19 1.28
N VAL A 29 -2.18 -8.83 0.10
CA VAL A 29 -3.11 -9.95 -0.21
C VAL A 29 -2.71 -11.19 0.60
N THR A 30 -3.67 -11.79 1.28
CA THR A 30 -3.48 -13.03 2.04
C THR A 30 -4.20 -14.20 1.38
N GLU A 31 -3.89 -15.44 1.79
CA GLU A 31 -4.53 -16.66 1.26
C GLU A 31 -6.05 -16.71 1.50
N ALA A 32 -6.54 -15.97 2.50
CA ALA A 32 -7.97 -15.89 2.80
C ALA A 32 -8.76 -14.95 1.87
N MET A 33 -8.06 -14.23 0.98
CA MET A 33 -8.65 -13.22 0.11
C MET A 33 -8.86 -13.73 -1.32
N GLN A 34 -9.89 -13.21 -1.98
CA GLN A 34 -10.15 -13.44 -3.39
C GLN A 34 -9.88 -12.16 -4.18
N ILE A 35 -9.02 -12.25 -5.20
CA ILE A 35 -8.81 -11.16 -6.17
C ILE A 35 -9.99 -11.16 -7.14
N LEU A 36 -10.69 -10.03 -7.22
CA LEU A 36 -11.77 -9.82 -8.17
C LEU A 36 -11.20 -9.19 -9.45
N ASN A 37 -11.51 -9.80 -10.60
CA ASN A 37 -11.23 -9.23 -11.92
C ASN A 37 -12.40 -8.34 -12.36
N ASP A 38 -12.21 -7.59 -13.45
CA ASP A 38 -13.25 -6.76 -14.08
C ASP A 38 -13.77 -5.59 -13.23
N LEU A 39 -13.00 -5.16 -12.23
CA LEU A 39 -13.21 -3.90 -11.54
C LEU A 39 -12.74 -2.71 -12.40
N PRO A 40 -13.32 -1.50 -12.22
CA PRO A 40 -12.86 -0.30 -12.91
C PRO A 40 -11.36 -0.07 -12.70
N GLU A 41 -10.68 0.39 -13.75
CA GLU A 41 -9.26 0.72 -13.69
C GLU A 41 -9.04 1.87 -12.70
N ILE A 42 -8.07 1.71 -11.80
CA ILE A 42 -7.67 2.72 -10.82
C ILE A 42 -6.31 3.23 -11.22
N ALA A 43 -6.14 4.56 -11.20
CA ALA A 43 -4.86 5.18 -11.52
C ALA A 43 -3.75 4.65 -10.61
N GLU A 44 -2.58 4.40 -11.20
CA GLU A 44 -1.39 4.03 -10.43
C GLU A 44 -1.04 5.14 -9.43
N HIS A 45 -0.65 4.72 -8.22
CA HIS A 45 -0.19 5.62 -7.18
C HIS A 45 1.30 5.37 -6.95
N GLU A 46 2.11 6.42 -7.10
CA GLU A 46 3.55 6.33 -6.89
C GLU A 46 3.90 6.49 -5.41
N ILE A 47 4.73 5.59 -4.90
CA ILE A 47 5.30 5.69 -3.55
C ILE A 47 6.71 6.24 -3.68
N VAL A 48 6.94 7.43 -3.13
CA VAL A 48 8.20 8.15 -3.25
C VAL A 48 8.94 8.24 -1.91
N PHE A 49 10.25 7.99 -1.93
CA PHE A 49 11.13 8.24 -0.80
C PHE A 49 11.71 9.65 -0.90
N LEU A 50 11.20 10.58 -0.08
CA LEU A 50 11.64 11.97 -0.07
C LEU A 50 12.80 12.16 0.92
N ARG A 51 13.90 12.76 0.44
CA ARG A 51 15.04 13.13 1.29
C ARG A 51 15.53 14.54 0.99
N PRO A 52 16.01 15.30 1.99
CA PRO A 52 16.60 16.62 1.77
C PRO A 52 17.86 16.52 0.90
N PRO A 53 18.17 17.51 0.04
CA PRO A 53 19.40 17.51 -0.77
C PRO A 53 20.67 17.34 0.06
N ALA A 54 20.70 17.91 1.27
CA ALA A 54 21.83 17.79 2.20
C ALA A 54 22.14 16.35 2.63
N SER A 55 21.18 15.43 2.53
CA SER A 55 21.34 14.00 2.88
C SER A 55 21.77 13.12 1.71
N GLN A 56 22.09 13.71 0.55
CA GLN A 56 22.36 12.95 -0.67
C GLN A 56 23.60 12.05 -0.55
N THR A 57 24.61 12.50 0.21
CA THR A 57 25.86 11.78 0.49
C THR A 57 25.85 11.07 1.84
N ASP A 58 24.73 11.08 2.56
CA ASP A 58 24.62 10.40 3.85
C ASP A 58 24.50 8.88 3.62
N GLU A 59 25.44 8.13 4.19
CA GLU A 59 25.54 6.68 4.01
C GLU A 59 24.37 5.94 4.68
N ALA A 60 23.92 6.38 5.85
CA ALA A 60 22.80 5.75 6.55
C ALA A 60 21.48 5.97 5.80
N VAL A 61 21.26 7.18 5.27
CA VAL A 61 20.10 7.48 4.43
C VAL A 61 20.15 6.68 3.13
N SER A 62 21.33 6.48 2.56
CA SER A 62 21.51 5.67 1.35
C SER A 62 21.22 4.19 1.60
N LEU A 63 21.69 3.64 2.72
CA LEU A 63 21.40 2.26 3.12
C LEU A 63 19.90 2.05 3.38
N LEU A 64 19.23 3.00 4.04
CA LEU A 64 17.78 2.96 4.25
C LEU A 64 17.03 2.98 2.90
N ALA A 65 17.41 3.88 1.99
CA ALA A 65 16.79 3.95 0.66
C ALA A 65 16.94 2.63 -0.12
N GLN A 66 18.12 2.00 -0.08
CA GLN A 66 18.34 0.69 -0.69
C GLN A 66 17.50 -0.42 -0.04
N ALA A 67 17.40 -0.43 1.29
CA ALA A 67 16.57 -1.39 2.01
C ALA A 67 15.09 -1.20 1.62
N MET A 68 14.60 0.04 1.63
CA MET A 68 13.24 0.35 1.20
C MET A 68 13.00 -0.11 -0.23
N GLN A 69 13.87 0.23 -1.19
CA GLN A 69 13.75 -0.25 -2.58
C GLN A 69 13.73 -1.77 -2.70
N LYS A 70 14.42 -2.51 -1.82
CA LYS A 70 14.41 -3.97 -1.84
C LYS A 70 13.09 -4.55 -1.33
N TYR A 71 12.51 -3.97 -0.28
CA TYR A 71 11.31 -4.49 0.38
C TYR A 71 10.00 -3.89 -0.14
N PHE A 72 10.05 -2.72 -0.79
CA PHE A 72 8.92 -2.10 -1.49
C PHE A 72 8.84 -2.48 -2.98
N ARG A 73 9.66 -3.42 -3.44
CA ARG A 73 9.53 -3.98 -4.78
C ARG A 73 8.29 -4.86 -4.85
N VAL A 74 7.32 -4.36 -5.60
CA VAL A 74 6.12 -5.06 -6.10
C VAL A 74 6.52 -6.20 -7.03
#